data_AF-A0A5C6C748-F1
#
_entry.id   AF-A0A5C6C748-F1
#
_cell.length_a   1.000
_cell.length_b   1.000
_cell.length_c   1.000
_cell.angle_alpha   90.00
_cell.angle_beta   90.00
_cell.angle_gamma   90.00
#
_symmetry.space_group_name_H-M   'P 1'
#
loop_
_entity.id
_entity.type
_entity.pdbx_description
1 polymer ?
#
loop_
_entity_poly.entity_id
_entity_poly.type
_entity_poly.pdbx_seq_one_letter_code
_entity_poly.pdbx_strand_id
1 'polypeptide(L)'
;MPAFRSPSFLNNDFGSVDLDLLRDFLLPFSDYFVARNFTISADTSFDEDQFKKLARLLRTPTRSAPSELIEAQFHIDEVANDRGMESLILAYSKAGIPLPTDDELTPADLAMRTWMRHPELLRRSNYERIATSQRSFRHYMNRHEKPMPFQLPTTVVINAMEKRLSTFNRDRHRGGGTALWMHDVGDVLAFVVRRGENLKRGEFIEGEKSRYQVQRPAGYDNHGRATQNAAEAIADQSGTFHSSGDGRLWSESVQA
;
A
#
# COMPACT_ATOMS: atom_id res chain seq x y z
N MET A 1 -11.79 -10.33 11.68
CA MET A 1 -11.33 -10.58 10.30
C MET A 1 -11.58 -9.31 9.49
N PRO A 2 -10.58 -8.51 9.07
CA PRO A 2 -10.87 -7.49 8.09
C PRO A 2 -11.18 -8.22 6.78
N ALA A 3 -12.43 -8.08 6.32
CA ALA A 3 -12.81 -8.53 4.99
C ALA A 3 -11.82 -7.96 3.97
N PHE A 4 -11.59 -8.71 2.89
CA PHE A 4 -11.07 -8.12 1.66
C PHE A 4 -12.04 -6.99 1.30
N ARG A 5 -11.73 -5.76 1.71
CA ARG A 5 -12.41 -4.59 1.17
C ARG A 5 -12.00 -4.61 -0.28
N SER A 6 -12.92 -4.91 -1.20
CA SER A 6 -12.66 -4.45 -2.55
C SER A 6 -12.46 -2.94 -2.43
N PRO A 7 -11.42 -2.39 -3.06
CA PRO A 7 -11.11 -0.97 -2.98
C PRO A 7 -12.36 -0.13 -3.31
N SER A 8 -12.60 0.94 -2.55
CA SER A 8 -13.88 1.67 -2.60
C SER A 8 -14.16 2.29 -3.98
N PHE A 9 -13.12 2.75 -4.68
CA PHE A 9 -13.15 3.30 -6.04
C PHE A 9 -13.67 2.33 -7.11
N LEU A 10 -13.47 1.03 -6.93
CA LEU A 10 -14.07 0.01 -7.78
C LEU A 10 -15.46 -0.41 -7.31
N ASN A 11 -15.74 -0.33 -6.02
CA ASN A 11 -16.99 -0.85 -5.47
C ASN A 11 -18.16 0.13 -5.50
N ASN A 12 -17.96 1.45 -5.48
CA ASN A 12 -19.01 2.46 -5.65
C ASN A 12 -18.36 3.83 -5.90
N ASP A 13 -18.78 4.56 -6.94
CA ASP A 13 -18.55 6.01 -7.08
C ASP A 13 -17.30 6.50 -7.82
N PHE A 14 -17.08 6.03 -9.05
CA PHE A 14 -16.49 6.95 -10.05
C PHE A 14 -17.32 8.24 -10.19
N GLY A 15 -18.57 8.27 -9.71
CA GLY A 15 -19.41 9.48 -9.67
C GLY A 15 -18.98 10.51 -8.62
N SER A 16 -17.96 10.19 -7.81
CA SER A 16 -17.30 11.14 -6.91
C SER A 16 -16.05 11.79 -7.51
N VAL A 17 -15.64 11.37 -8.72
CA VAL A 17 -14.47 11.92 -9.43
C VAL A 17 -14.96 12.74 -10.61
N ASP A 18 -14.36 13.91 -10.80
CA ASP A 18 -14.58 14.74 -11.98
C ASP A 18 -14.30 13.94 -13.28
N LEU A 19 -15.23 13.97 -14.23
CA LEU A 19 -15.16 13.14 -15.43
C LEU A 19 -14.03 13.55 -16.38
N ASP A 20 -13.69 14.83 -16.41
CA ASP A 20 -12.57 15.32 -17.21
C ASP A 20 -11.24 14.90 -16.58
N LEU A 21 -11.13 14.96 -15.26
CA LEU A 21 -9.98 14.43 -14.53
C LEU A 21 -9.81 12.91 -14.75
N LEU A 22 -10.89 12.14 -14.69
CA LEU A 22 -10.87 10.71 -14.98
C LEU A 22 -10.43 10.43 -16.42
N ARG A 23 -10.93 11.21 -17.39
CA ARG A 23 -10.49 11.12 -18.79
C ARG A 23 -8.99 11.35 -18.90
N ASP A 24 -8.50 12.45 -18.34
CA ASP A 24 -7.11 12.85 -18.43
C ASP A 24 -6.17 11.81 -17.77
N PHE A 25 -6.61 11.20 -16.67
CA PHE A 25 -5.90 10.09 -16.02
C PHE A 25 -5.81 8.84 -16.90
N LEU A 26 -6.83 8.55 -17.70
CA LEU A 26 -6.91 7.33 -18.51
C LEU A 26 -6.33 7.47 -19.92
N LEU A 27 -6.22 8.69 -20.45
CA LEU A 27 -5.66 8.98 -21.77
C LEU A 27 -4.29 8.31 -22.02
N PRO A 28 -3.32 8.30 -21.07
CA PRO A 28 -2.04 7.62 -21.26
C PRO A 28 -2.15 6.10 -21.51
N PHE A 29 -3.28 5.50 -21.17
CA PHE A 29 -3.54 4.06 -21.30
C PHE A 29 -4.52 3.74 -22.44
N SER A 30 -4.72 4.66 -23.38
CA SER A 30 -5.69 4.54 -24.49
C SER A 30 -5.60 3.21 -25.23
N ASP A 31 -4.39 2.74 -25.53
CA ASP A 31 -4.16 1.51 -26.31
C ASP A 31 -4.77 0.28 -25.63
N TYR A 32 -4.71 0.23 -24.30
CA TYR A 32 -5.32 -0.84 -23.52
C TYR A 32 -6.85 -0.83 -23.63
N PHE A 33 -7.47 0.35 -23.61
CA PHE A 33 -8.92 0.48 -23.74
C PHE A 33 -9.39 0.23 -25.17
N VAL A 34 -8.64 0.69 -26.18
CA VAL A 34 -8.92 0.42 -27.60
C VAL A 34 -8.91 -1.07 -27.88
N ALA A 35 -7.92 -1.81 -27.33
CA ALA A 35 -7.89 -3.27 -27.41
C ALA A 35 -9.10 -3.96 -26.74
N ARG A 36 -9.84 -3.24 -25.89
CA ARG A 36 -11.08 -3.68 -25.23
C ARG A 36 -12.33 -3.05 -25.84
N ASN A 37 -12.24 -2.52 -27.06
CA ASN A 37 -13.32 -1.86 -27.80
C ASN A 37 -13.90 -0.64 -27.08
N PHE A 38 -13.04 0.14 -26.41
CA PHE A 38 -13.41 1.39 -25.77
C PHE A 38 -12.43 2.50 -26.14
N THR A 39 -12.95 3.57 -26.73
CA THR A 39 -12.13 4.71 -27.16
C THR A 39 -12.33 5.87 -26.19
N ILE A 40 -11.23 6.40 -25.67
CA ILE A 40 -11.20 7.62 -24.86
C ILE A 40 -10.94 8.78 -25.82
N SER A 41 -11.88 9.71 -25.93
CA SER A 41 -11.66 10.94 -26.70
C SER A 41 -11.01 11.98 -25.80
N ALA A 42 -10.03 12.71 -26.29
CA ALA A 42 -9.38 13.78 -25.52
C ALA A 42 -10.26 15.03 -25.37
N ASP A 43 -11.16 15.27 -26.34
CA ASP A 43 -11.90 16.53 -26.45
C ASP A 43 -13.29 16.50 -25.81
N THR A 44 -13.76 15.31 -25.38
CA THR A 44 -15.13 15.11 -24.93
C THR A 44 -15.14 14.39 -23.59
N SER A 45 -15.92 14.91 -22.64
CA SER A 45 -16.16 14.23 -21.36
C SER A 45 -16.99 12.96 -21.57
N PHE A 46 -16.90 12.01 -20.64
CA PHE A 46 -17.68 10.77 -20.74
C PHE A 46 -19.17 11.04 -20.55
N ASP A 47 -19.99 10.52 -21.44
CA ASP A 47 -21.43 10.43 -21.18
C ASP A 47 -21.75 9.29 -20.18
N GLU A 48 -22.99 9.24 -19.69
CA GLU A 48 -23.42 8.28 -18.68
C GLU A 48 -23.24 6.81 -19.13
N ASP A 49 -23.43 6.53 -20.43
CA ASP A 49 -23.34 5.17 -20.98
C ASP A 49 -21.88 4.75 -21.19
N GLN A 50 -21.04 5.66 -21.68
CA GLN A 50 -19.59 5.50 -21.78
C GLN A 50 -18.99 5.26 -20.40
N PHE A 51 -19.42 6.05 -19.42
CA PHE A 51 -19.00 5.89 -18.03
C PHE A 51 -19.39 4.53 -17.45
N LYS A 52 -20.64 4.08 -17.64
CA LYS A 52 -21.07 2.73 -17.21
C LYS A 52 -20.25 1.62 -17.85
N LYS A 53 -19.90 1.74 -19.13
CA LYS A 53 -19.02 0.80 -19.83
C LYS A 53 -17.60 0.84 -19.26
N LEU A 54 -17.04 2.02 -19.06
CA LEU A 54 -15.71 2.23 -18.50
C LEU A 54 -15.59 1.64 -17.09
N ALA A 55 -16.58 1.90 -16.21
CA ALA A 55 -16.62 1.35 -14.87
C ALA A 55 -16.57 -0.19 -14.88
N ARG A 56 -17.28 -0.84 -15.82
CA ARG A 56 -17.22 -2.30 -16.00
C ARG A 56 -15.84 -2.77 -16.45
N LEU A 57 -15.19 -2.04 -17.35
CA LEU A 57 -13.84 -2.37 -17.83
C LEU A 57 -12.81 -2.26 -16.71
N LEU A 58 -12.88 -1.19 -15.91
CA LEU A 58 -11.97 -0.97 -14.78
C LEU A 58 -12.17 -1.99 -13.66
N ARG A 59 -13.40 -2.48 -13.44
CA ARG A 59 -13.69 -3.58 -12.50
C ARG A 59 -13.19 -4.95 -12.96
N THR A 60 -12.94 -5.12 -14.25
CA THR A 60 -12.53 -6.39 -14.86
C THR A 60 -11.18 -6.25 -15.57
N PRO A 61 -10.10 -5.92 -14.85
CA PRO A 61 -8.78 -5.80 -15.47
C PRO A 61 -8.35 -7.16 -16.05
N THR A 62 -7.91 -7.15 -17.30
CA THR A 62 -7.37 -8.34 -17.95
C THR A 62 -5.91 -8.53 -17.57
N ARG A 63 -5.32 -9.70 -17.90
CA ARG A 63 -3.88 -9.94 -17.68
C ARG A 63 -2.97 -9.00 -18.48
N SER A 64 -3.50 -8.34 -19.50
CA SER A 64 -2.79 -7.37 -20.35
C SER A 64 -2.90 -5.93 -19.83
N ALA A 65 -3.54 -5.71 -18.69
CA ALA A 65 -3.63 -4.38 -18.09
C ALA A 65 -2.22 -3.84 -17.75
N PRO A 66 -1.90 -2.59 -18.13
CA PRO A 66 -0.63 -1.97 -17.77
C PRO A 66 -0.40 -2.00 -16.27
N SER A 67 0.81 -2.39 -15.83
CA SER A 67 1.14 -2.47 -14.41
C SER A 67 0.99 -1.13 -13.70
N GLU A 68 1.31 -0.04 -14.39
CA GLU A 68 1.18 1.32 -13.89
C GLU A 68 -0.29 1.70 -13.64
N LEU A 69 -1.21 1.31 -14.53
CA LEU A 69 -2.65 1.52 -14.33
C LEU A 69 -3.16 0.78 -13.08
N ILE A 70 -2.74 -0.49 -12.91
CA ILE A 70 -3.11 -1.30 -11.74
C ILE A 70 -2.55 -0.69 -10.44
N GLU A 71 -1.31 -0.20 -10.48
CA GLU A 71 -0.68 0.44 -9.33
C GLU A 71 -1.34 1.76 -8.99
N ALA A 72 -1.58 2.62 -9.98
CA ALA A 72 -2.26 3.90 -9.84
C ALA A 72 -3.62 3.73 -9.18
N GLN A 73 -4.43 2.83 -9.73
CA GLN A 73 -5.74 2.49 -9.19
C GLN A 73 -5.63 2.03 -7.75
N PHE A 74 -4.78 1.04 -7.45
CA PHE A 74 -4.59 0.58 -6.08
C PHE A 74 -4.28 1.72 -5.10
N HIS A 75 -3.40 2.64 -5.49
CA HIS A 75 -2.95 3.74 -4.66
C HIS A 75 -3.99 4.82 -4.46
N ILE A 76 -4.68 5.22 -5.53
CA ILE A 76 -5.78 6.19 -5.48
C ILE A 76 -6.88 5.65 -4.57
N ASP A 77 -7.26 4.38 -4.70
CA ASP A 77 -8.38 3.79 -3.97
C ASP A 77 -8.15 3.74 -2.45
N GLU A 78 -6.90 3.53 -2.02
CA GLU A 78 -6.52 3.51 -0.62
C GLU A 78 -6.61 4.89 0.04
N VAL A 79 -6.44 5.95 -0.75
CA VAL A 79 -6.35 7.34 -0.28
C VAL A 79 -7.63 8.14 -0.60
N ALA A 80 -8.49 7.66 -1.50
CA ALA A 80 -9.78 8.24 -1.85
C ALA A 80 -10.84 8.04 -0.74
N ASN A 81 -10.59 8.62 0.43
CA ASN A 81 -11.49 8.68 1.57
C ASN A 81 -11.07 9.85 2.48
N ASP A 82 -11.94 10.29 3.40
CA ASP A 82 -11.71 11.45 4.26
C ASP A 82 -10.34 11.42 4.98
N ARG A 83 -9.96 10.26 5.54
CA ARG A 83 -8.67 10.11 6.22
C ARG A 83 -7.48 10.21 5.27
N GLY A 84 -7.63 9.69 4.06
CA GLY A 84 -6.62 9.80 3.01
C GLY A 84 -6.50 11.24 2.51
N MET A 85 -7.60 11.97 2.36
CA MET A 85 -7.62 13.39 2.01
C MET A 85 -6.86 14.24 3.05
N GLU A 86 -7.15 14.08 4.34
CA GLU A 86 -6.43 14.76 5.43
C GLU A 86 -4.92 14.43 5.40
N SER A 87 -4.58 13.16 5.16
CA SER A 87 -3.18 12.73 5.06
C SER A 87 -2.47 13.36 3.87
N LEU A 88 -3.15 13.53 2.73
CA LEU A 88 -2.63 14.22 1.57
C LEU A 88 -2.47 15.71 1.83
N ILE A 89 -3.46 16.39 2.42
CA ILE A 89 -3.39 17.81 2.77
C ILE A 89 -2.15 18.10 3.63
N LEU A 90 -1.92 17.28 4.66
CA LEU A 90 -0.72 17.38 5.48
C LEU A 90 0.57 17.14 4.68
N ALA A 91 0.57 16.17 3.75
CA ALA A 91 1.71 15.88 2.90
C ALA A 91 2.04 17.05 1.94
N TYR A 92 1.03 17.68 1.34
CA TYR A 92 1.19 18.90 0.52
C TYR A 92 1.79 20.04 1.33
N SER A 93 1.24 20.28 2.54
CA SER A 93 1.75 21.29 3.47
C SER A 93 3.23 21.05 3.82
N LYS A 94 3.60 19.82 4.21
CA LYS A 94 4.98 19.43 4.52
C LYS A 94 5.93 19.58 3.33
N ALA A 95 5.42 19.34 2.12
CA ALA A 95 6.20 19.48 0.88
C ALA A 95 6.25 20.92 0.35
N GLY A 96 5.54 21.87 0.97
CA GLY A 96 5.43 23.25 0.48
C GLY A 96 4.70 23.37 -0.86
N ILE A 97 3.87 22.38 -1.21
CA ILE A 97 3.12 22.35 -2.47
C ILE A 97 1.74 22.97 -2.21
N PRO A 98 1.30 23.96 -3.01
CA PRO A 98 -0.04 24.52 -2.86
C PRO A 98 -1.10 23.47 -3.22
N LEU A 99 -2.18 23.44 -2.45
CA LEU A 99 -3.33 22.61 -2.76
C LEU A 99 -4.06 23.14 -4.01
N PRO A 100 -4.79 22.28 -4.74
CA PRO A 100 -5.72 22.73 -5.76
C PRO A 100 -6.73 23.74 -5.19
N THR A 101 -7.01 24.81 -5.93
CA THR A 101 -7.89 25.92 -5.51
C THR A 101 -9.37 25.65 -5.81
N ASP A 102 -9.77 24.39 -5.83
CA ASP A 102 -11.08 23.95 -6.27
C ASP A 102 -11.99 23.77 -5.06
N ASP A 103 -13.08 24.53 -4.98
CA ASP A 103 -13.98 24.55 -3.83
C ASP A 103 -14.82 23.25 -3.71
N GLU A 104 -14.91 22.44 -4.78
CA GLU A 104 -15.63 21.16 -4.80
C GLU A 104 -14.69 19.94 -4.77
N LEU A 105 -13.43 20.12 -4.34
CA LEU A 105 -12.43 19.07 -4.35
C LEU A 105 -12.81 17.88 -3.46
N THR A 106 -13.11 16.73 -4.09
CA THR A 106 -13.38 15.50 -3.36
C THR A 106 -12.07 14.78 -2.96
N PRO A 107 -12.12 13.83 -1.98
CA PRO A 107 -10.98 12.97 -1.67
C PRO A 107 -10.43 12.22 -2.90
N ALA A 108 -11.31 11.80 -3.80
CA ALA A 108 -10.95 11.03 -4.98
C ALA A 108 -10.29 11.92 -6.05
N ASP A 109 -10.78 13.15 -6.22
CA ASP A 109 -10.16 14.15 -7.10
C ASP A 109 -8.76 14.53 -6.60
N LEU A 110 -8.61 14.81 -5.31
CA LEU A 110 -7.30 15.11 -4.73
C LEU A 110 -6.33 13.94 -4.91
N ALA A 111 -6.76 12.70 -4.67
CA ALA A 111 -5.93 11.52 -4.86
C ALA A 111 -5.50 11.37 -6.34
N MET A 112 -6.43 11.47 -7.28
CA MET A 112 -6.13 11.33 -8.71
C MET A 112 -5.24 12.46 -9.24
N ARG A 113 -5.53 13.72 -8.89
CA ARG A 113 -4.67 14.88 -9.23
C ARG A 113 -3.26 14.72 -8.66
N THR A 114 -3.16 14.23 -7.42
CA THR A 114 -1.86 13.98 -6.78
C THR A 114 -1.12 12.84 -7.48
N TRP A 115 -1.80 11.77 -7.89
CA TRP A 115 -1.14 10.71 -8.67
C TRP A 115 -0.56 11.26 -9.99
N MET A 116 -1.33 12.04 -10.73
CA MET A 116 -0.91 12.57 -12.03
C MET A 116 0.25 13.57 -11.94
N ARG A 117 0.34 14.35 -10.85
CA ARG A 117 1.36 15.42 -10.70
C ARG A 117 2.52 15.04 -9.78
N HIS A 118 2.23 14.31 -8.71
CA HIS A 118 3.14 14.00 -7.60
C HIS A 118 2.94 12.56 -7.09
N PRO A 119 3.13 11.52 -7.94
CA PRO A 119 2.77 10.15 -7.58
C PRO A 119 3.52 9.64 -6.34
N GLU A 120 4.78 10.06 -6.15
CA GLU A 120 5.55 9.73 -4.94
C GLU A 120 4.98 10.33 -3.66
N LEU A 121 4.36 11.51 -3.73
CA LEU A 121 3.72 12.14 -2.57
C LEU A 121 2.53 11.31 -2.09
N LEU A 122 1.71 10.83 -3.04
CA LEU A 122 0.57 9.97 -2.74
C LEU A 122 1.03 8.61 -2.21
N ARG A 123 2.02 7.97 -2.85
CA ARG A 123 2.62 6.72 -2.38
C ARG A 123 3.09 6.85 -0.94
N ARG A 124 3.91 7.87 -0.67
CA ARG A 124 4.48 8.14 0.65
C ARG A 124 3.39 8.38 1.70
N SER A 125 2.40 9.22 1.40
CA SER A 125 1.27 9.49 2.31
C SER A 125 0.52 8.22 2.67
N ASN A 126 0.24 7.36 1.68
CA ASN A 126 -0.41 6.08 1.92
C ASN A 126 0.45 5.16 2.81
N TYR A 127 1.75 5.06 2.53
CA TYR A 127 2.64 4.20 3.32
C TYR A 127 2.86 4.72 4.74
N GLU A 128 2.98 6.02 4.97
CA GLU A 128 3.08 6.60 6.32
C GLU A 128 1.82 6.30 7.14
N ARG A 129 0.64 6.39 6.54
CA ARG A 129 -0.63 5.98 7.16
C ARG A 129 -0.65 4.49 7.50
N ILE A 130 -0.20 3.62 6.59
CA ILE A 130 -0.09 2.18 6.85
C ILE A 130 0.93 1.92 7.97
N ALA A 131 2.06 2.61 7.94
CA ALA A 131 3.14 2.53 8.93
C ALA A 131 2.66 2.89 10.34
N THR A 132 1.75 3.86 10.46
CA THR A 132 1.22 4.34 11.74
C THR A 132 -0.01 3.58 12.24
N SER A 133 -0.71 2.84 11.37
CA SER A 133 -1.99 2.18 11.70
C SER A 133 -1.90 0.76 12.34
N GLN A 134 -0.80 0.43 13.03
CA GLN A 134 -0.51 -0.94 13.47
C GLN A 134 -1.65 -1.60 14.28
N ARG A 135 -2.11 -2.78 13.84
CA ARG A 135 -3.13 -3.60 14.53
C ARG A 135 -2.55 -4.77 15.33
N SER A 136 -1.30 -5.13 15.09
CA SER A 136 -0.54 -6.12 15.85
C SER A 136 0.96 -5.91 15.61
N PHE A 137 1.80 -6.12 16.62
CA PHE A 137 3.24 -5.97 16.52
C PHE A 137 3.95 -7.24 17.01
N ARG A 138 5.10 -7.55 16.39
CA ARG A 138 6.06 -8.52 16.91
C ARG A 138 7.31 -7.76 17.31
N HIS A 139 7.69 -7.92 18.56
CA HIS A 139 8.86 -7.26 19.11
C HIS A 139 10.05 -8.24 19.12
N TYR A 140 11.19 -7.78 18.62
CA TYR A 140 12.43 -8.53 18.61
C TYR A 140 13.48 -7.73 19.37
N MET A 141 13.85 -8.21 20.56
CA MET A 141 14.88 -7.57 21.38
C MET A 141 16.27 -7.86 20.82
N ASN A 142 17.14 -6.86 20.95
CA ASN A 142 18.56 -7.06 20.76
C ASN A 142 19.07 -8.10 21.78
N ARG A 143 19.92 -9.04 21.32
CA ARG A 143 20.56 -10.04 22.19
C ARG A 143 21.89 -9.56 22.78
N HIS A 144 22.37 -8.39 22.36
CA HIS A 144 23.60 -7.80 22.86
C HIS A 144 23.32 -6.89 24.07
N GLU A 145 24.15 -7.04 25.10
CA GLU A 145 24.10 -6.24 26.34
C GLU A 145 24.32 -4.74 26.06
N LYS A 146 25.11 -4.41 25.04
CA LYS A 146 25.27 -3.05 24.52
C LYS A 146 24.73 -2.96 23.09
N PRO A 147 23.71 -2.13 22.81
CA PRO A 147 23.21 -1.94 21.46
C PRO A 147 24.29 -1.29 20.58
N MET A 148 24.54 -1.88 19.41
CA MET A 148 25.39 -1.26 18.40
C MET A 148 24.73 0.03 17.88
N PRO A 149 25.52 1.04 17.51
CA PRO A 149 25.00 2.25 16.88
C PRO A 149 24.11 1.91 15.70
N PHE A 150 22.91 2.47 15.67
CA PHE A 150 21.99 2.23 14.57
C PHE A 150 22.42 3.07 13.36
N GLN A 151 22.68 2.40 12.24
CA GLN A 151 22.95 3.04 10.96
C GLN A 151 21.72 2.91 10.07
N LEU A 152 21.27 4.03 9.50
CA LEU A 152 20.21 4.05 8.50
C LEU A 152 20.62 3.16 7.30
N PRO A 153 19.77 2.19 6.91
CA PRO A 153 20.04 1.37 5.74
C PRO A 153 20.23 2.23 4.48
N THR A 154 21.28 1.95 3.72
CA THR A 154 21.48 2.56 2.40
C THR A 154 20.52 1.95 1.37
N THR A 155 20.32 2.62 0.24
CA THR A 155 19.49 2.10 -0.87
C THR A 155 19.97 0.72 -1.34
N VAL A 156 21.27 0.45 -1.33
CA VAL A 156 21.84 -0.86 -1.66
C VAL A 156 21.34 -1.94 -0.68
N VAL A 157 21.28 -1.61 0.61
CA VAL A 157 20.78 -2.52 1.65
C VAL A 157 19.27 -2.74 1.48
N ILE A 158 18.49 -1.68 1.21
CA ILE A 158 17.04 -1.79 0.96
C ILE A 158 16.76 -2.70 -0.24
N ASN A 159 17.45 -2.51 -1.37
CA ASN A 159 17.31 -3.34 -2.56
C ASN A 159 17.67 -4.81 -2.29
N ALA A 160 18.72 -5.05 -1.50
CA ALA A 160 19.11 -6.40 -1.10
C ALA A 160 18.05 -7.07 -0.20
N MET A 161 17.46 -6.31 0.74
CA MET A 161 16.35 -6.77 1.58
C MET A 161 15.12 -7.11 0.74
N GLU A 162 14.74 -6.24 -0.19
CA GLU A 162 13.61 -6.48 -1.09
C GLU A 162 13.81 -7.76 -1.92
N LYS A 163 14.99 -7.95 -2.51
CA LYS A 163 15.31 -9.17 -3.29
C LYS A 163 15.23 -10.45 -2.44
N ARG A 164 15.68 -10.38 -1.19
CA ARG A 164 15.59 -11.50 -0.23
C ARG A 164 14.15 -11.81 0.14
N LEU A 165 13.34 -10.79 0.41
CA LEU A 165 11.90 -10.93 0.69
C LEU A 165 11.15 -11.49 -0.52
N SER A 166 11.47 -11.03 -1.73
CA SER A 166 10.91 -11.55 -2.98
C SER A 166 11.19 -13.04 -3.18
N THR A 167 12.41 -13.48 -2.87
CA THR A 167 12.77 -14.91 -2.90
C THR A 167 11.99 -15.69 -1.84
N PHE A 168 12.00 -15.21 -0.59
CA PHE A 168 11.26 -15.82 0.51
C PHE A 168 9.75 -15.97 0.24
N ASN A 169 9.14 -14.96 -0.36
CA ASN A 169 7.72 -14.96 -0.73
C ASN A 169 7.45 -15.91 -1.90
N ARG A 170 8.31 -15.95 -2.91
CA ARG A 170 8.20 -16.89 -4.03
C ARG A 170 8.21 -18.33 -3.53
N ASP A 171 9.15 -18.69 -2.66
CA ASP A 171 9.30 -20.04 -2.11
C ASP A 171 8.11 -20.47 -1.24
N ARG A 172 7.33 -19.50 -0.73
CA ARG A 172 6.10 -19.73 0.04
C ARG A 172 4.82 -19.60 -0.78
N HIS A 173 4.94 -19.67 -2.11
CA HIS A 173 3.82 -19.51 -3.04
C HIS A 173 3.05 -18.20 -2.87
N ARG A 174 3.71 -17.14 -2.40
CA ARG A 174 3.16 -15.77 -2.25
C ARG A 174 3.48 -14.85 -3.43
N GLY A 175 4.20 -15.35 -4.44
CA GLY A 175 4.63 -14.58 -5.61
C GLY A 175 5.96 -13.85 -5.36
N GLY A 176 6.62 -13.41 -6.43
CA GLY A 176 7.94 -12.78 -6.36
C GLY A 176 7.94 -11.25 -6.36
N GLY A 177 6.79 -10.60 -6.54
CA GLY A 177 6.69 -9.14 -6.44
C GLY A 177 6.65 -8.73 -4.98
N THR A 178 7.77 -8.20 -4.48
CA THR A 178 7.84 -7.50 -3.19
C THR A 178 8.31 -6.09 -3.46
N ALA A 179 7.73 -5.12 -2.76
CA ALA A 179 8.26 -3.77 -2.68
C ALA A 179 8.48 -3.40 -1.21
N LEU A 180 9.59 -2.74 -0.92
CA LEU A 180 10.00 -2.34 0.41
C LEU A 180 10.19 -0.83 0.49
N TRP A 181 9.46 -0.18 1.39
CA TRP A 181 9.64 1.25 1.68
C TRP A 181 10.07 1.45 3.13
N MET A 182 10.95 2.42 3.33
CA MET A 182 11.48 2.81 4.63
C MET A 182 11.02 4.23 4.96
N HIS A 183 10.43 4.41 6.13
CA HIS A 183 9.90 5.67 6.62
C HIS A 183 10.51 5.99 7.98
N ASP A 184 11.06 7.18 8.11
CA ASP A 184 11.46 7.73 9.40
C ASP A 184 10.21 8.34 10.05
N VAL A 185 9.76 7.75 11.16
CA VAL A 185 8.56 8.14 11.91
C VAL A 185 8.99 8.53 13.33
N GLY A 186 9.84 9.56 13.41
CA GLY A 186 10.35 10.09 14.67
C GLY A 186 11.34 9.12 15.31
N ASP A 187 10.99 8.55 16.47
CA ASP A 187 11.90 7.61 17.13
C ASP A 187 11.82 6.18 16.57
N VAL A 188 11.01 5.93 15.53
CA VAL A 188 10.85 4.62 14.91
C VAL A 188 11.14 4.70 13.42
N LEU A 189 12.04 3.83 12.95
CA LEU A 189 12.20 3.54 11.54
C LEU A 189 11.21 2.44 11.15
N ALA A 190 10.22 2.78 10.32
CA ALA A 190 9.21 1.86 9.84
C ALA A 190 9.54 1.32 8.45
N PHE A 191 9.37 0.02 8.27
CA PHE A 191 9.48 -0.67 6.99
C PHE A 191 8.09 -1.17 6.58
N VAL A 192 7.60 -0.68 5.45
CA VAL A 192 6.36 -1.15 4.84
C VAL A 192 6.72 -2.11 3.71
N VAL A 193 6.26 -3.35 3.85
CA VAL A 193 6.49 -4.43 2.89
C VAL A 193 5.19 -4.73 2.17
N ARG A 194 5.13 -4.43 0.88
CA ARG A 194 4.06 -4.94 0.01
C ARG A 194 4.50 -6.28 -0.55
N ARG A 195 3.64 -7.29 -0.45
CA ARG A 195 3.85 -8.61 -1.05
C ARG A 195 2.55 -9.21 -1.53
N GLY A 196 2.63 -10.25 -2.35
CA GLY A 196 1.45 -11.06 -2.65
C GLY A 196 0.97 -11.86 -1.43
N GLU A 197 -0.33 -12.08 -1.35
CA GLU A 197 -0.95 -13.08 -0.49
C GLU A 197 -1.00 -14.45 -1.18
N ASN A 198 -1.56 -15.44 -0.48
CA ASN A 198 -1.88 -16.73 -1.07
C ASN A 198 -2.90 -16.55 -2.21
N LEU A 199 -2.81 -17.43 -3.23
CA LEU A 199 -3.81 -17.44 -4.30
C LEU A 199 -5.19 -17.71 -3.71
N LYS A 200 -6.16 -16.88 -4.10
CA LYS A 200 -7.57 -17.08 -3.79
C LYS A 200 -8.26 -17.47 -5.09
N ARG A 201 -9.02 -18.57 -5.04
CA ARG A 201 -9.93 -18.98 -6.10
C ARG A 201 -11.33 -18.67 -5.63
N GLY A 202 -12.04 -17.84 -6.38
CA GLY A 202 -13.41 -17.47 -6.08
C GLY A 202 -14.30 -17.81 -7.26
N GLU A 203 -15.53 -18.19 -6.94
CA GLU A 203 -16.63 -18.16 -7.90
C GLU A 203 -17.06 -16.70 -8.06
N PHE A 204 -17.19 -16.25 -9.30
CA PHE A 204 -17.64 -14.91 -9.64
C PHE A 204 -18.74 -15.03 -10.70
N ILE A 205 -19.78 -14.23 -10.53
CA ILE A 205 -20.90 -14.19 -11.47
C ILE A 205 -20.56 -13.16 -12.55
N GLU A 206 -20.44 -13.63 -13.79
CA GLU A 206 -20.26 -12.80 -14.99
C GLU A 206 -21.53 -12.89 -15.83
N GLY A 207 -22.42 -11.90 -15.67
CA GLY A 207 -23.77 -11.92 -16.24
C GLY A 207 -24.64 -12.97 -15.55
N GLU A 208 -25.19 -13.92 -16.32
CA GLU A 208 -26.00 -15.04 -15.79
C GLU A 208 -25.17 -16.31 -15.54
N LYS A 209 -23.85 -16.27 -15.79
CA LYS A 209 -22.98 -17.44 -15.70
C LYS A 209 -21.99 -17.31 -14.55
N SER A 210 -21.84 -18.39 -13.80
CA SER A 210 -20.76 -18.54 -12.85
C SER A 210 -19.45 -18.88 -13.56
N ARG A 211 -18.36 -18.23 -13.15
CA ARG A 211 -16.98 -18.54 -13.54
C ARG A 211 -16.05 -18.55 -12.34
N TYR A 212 -14.99 -19.34 -12.43
CA TYR A 212 -13.95 -19.36 -11.41
C TYR A 212 -12.78 -18.47 -11.83
N GLN A 213 -12.47 -17.47 -11.01
CA GLN A 213 -11.29 -16.62 -11.19
C GLN A 213 -10.24 -16.97 -10.13
N VAL A 214 -9.00 -17.09 -10.58
CA VAL A 214 -7.84 -17.25 -9.71
C VAL A 214 -7.09 -15.93 -9.67
N GLN A 215 -6.96 -15.37 -8.47
CA GLN A 215 -6.29 -14.09 -8.25
C GLN A 215 -5.31 -14.16 -7.10
N ARG A 216 -4.29 -13.30 -7.15
CA ARG A 216 -3.31 -13.11 -6.09
C ARG A 216 -3.49 -11.71 -5.50
N PRO A 217 -4.12 -11.57 -4.32
CA PRO A 217 -4.22 -10.29 -3.64
C PRO A 217 -2.84 -9.71 -3.30
N ALA A 218 -2.72 -8.38 -3.29
CA ALA A 218 -1.63 -7.70 -2.60
C ALA A 218 -1.97 -7.59 -1.10
N GLY A 219 -0.96 -7.73 -0.25
CA GLY A 219 -1.04 -7.50 1.19
C GLY A 219 0.16 -6.69 1.69
N TYR A 220 0.00 -6.08 2.85
CA TYR A 220 1.01 -5.23 3.49
C TYR A 220 1.40 -5.80 4.84
N ASP A 221 2.70 -5.93 5.07
CA ASP A 221 3.26 -6.12 6.41
C ASP A 221 4.01 -4.84 6.81
N ASN A 222 3.89 -4.43 8.07
CA ASN A 222 4.58 -3.25 8.60
C ASN A 222 5.48 -3.67 9.77
N HIS A 223 6.75 -3.26 9.72
CA HIS A 223 7.76 -3.59 10.73
C HIS A 223 8.42 -2.31 11.23
N GLY A 224 8.29 -2.01 12.51
CA GLY A 224 8.97 -0.87 13.14
C GLY A 224 10.25 -1.30 13.84
N ARG A 225 11.30 -0.47 13.77
CA ARG A 225 12.50 -0.57 14.60
C ARG A 225 12.71 0.76 15.33
N ALA A 226 12.78 0.71 16.65
CA ALA A 226 13.16 1.87 17.44
C ALA A 226 14.58 2.35 17.05
N THR A 227 14.70 3.64 16.80
CA THR A 227 15.98 4.35 16.70
C THR A 227 16.61 4.45 18.08
N GLN A 228 17.91 4.75 18.14
CA GLN A 228 18.68 4.75 19.39
C GLN A 228 18.08 5.67 20.48
N ASN A 229 17.40 6.75 20.08
CA ASN A 229 16.78 7.71 21.00
C ASN A 229 15.51 7.17 21.71
N ALA A 230 14.74 6.26 21.09
CA ALA A 230 13.61 5.59 21.75
C ALA A 230 14.02 4.42 22.65
N ALA A 231 15.16 3.79 22.38
CA ALA A 231 15.60 2.64 23.15
C ALA A 231 15.90 3.00 24.63
N GLU A 232 16.34 4.23 24.87
CA GLU A 232 16.60 4.75 26.22
C GLU A 232 15.29 5.08 26.97
N ALA A 233 14.25 5.58 26.28
CA ALA A 233 12.95 5.89 26.90
C ALA A 233 12.11 4.63 27.24
N ILE A 234 12.25 3.54 26.48
CA ILE A 234 11.56 2.27 26.75
C ILE A 234 12.22 1.52 27.92
N ALA A 235 13.54 1.67 28.11
CA ALA A 235 14.25 1.09 29.24
C ALA A 235 13.81 1.72 30.58
N ASP A 236 13.58 3.03 30.60
CA ASP A 236 13.26 3.80 31.82
C ASP A 236 11.83 3.56 32.34
N GLN A 237 10.89 3.15 31.47
CA GLN A 237 9.51 2.81 31.88
C GLN A 237 9.34 1.37 32.40
N SER A 238 10.38 0.53 32.32
CA SER A 238 10.34 -0.87 32.80
C SER A 238 10.93 -1.06 34.21
N GLY A 239 10.94 0.01 35.00
CA GLY A 239 11.30 -0.03 36.42
C GLY A 239 10.25 -0.77 37.26
N THR A 240 10.41 -2.09 37.38
CA THR A 240 10.22 -2.95 38.58
C THR A 240 9.82 -4.36 38.15
N PHE A 241 10.75 -5.32 38.25
CA PHE A 241 10.37 -6.72 38.43
C PHE A 241 11.16 -7.30 39.59
N HIS A 242 10.42 -7.69 40.64
CA HIS A 242 10.92 -8.40 41.80
C HIS A 242 11.46 -9.77 41.40
N SER A 243 12.59 -10.13 41.98
CA SER A 243 13.14 -11.48 41.90
C SER A 243 12.29 -12.46 42.71
N SER A 244 11.77 -13.47 42.04
CA SER A 244 11.44 -14.78 42.61
C SER A 244 11.57 -15.75 41.42
N GLY A 245 12.52 -16.67 41.39
CA GLY A 245 12.69 -17.72 42.39
C GLY A 245 12.27 -19.03 41.71
N ASP A 246 13.26 -19.72 41.16
CA ASP A 246 13.32 -21.15 40.83
C ASP A 246 12.59 -21.77 39.61
N GLY A 247 13.30 -22.71 38.97
CA GLY A 247 12.70 -23.84 38.22
C GLY A 247 12.96 -23.99 36.71
N ARG A 248 14.13 -24.54 36.32
CA ARG A 248 14.38 -25.71 35.39
C ARG A 248 13.30 -26.05 34.32
N LEU A 249 13.52 -26.45 33.05
CA LEU A 249 14.54 -27.11 32.21
C LEU A 249 14.16 -26.77 30.73
N TRP A 250 14.99 -26.81 29.67
CA TRP A 250 15.77 -27.93 29.14
C TRP A 250 16.83 -27.40 28.14
N SER A 251 18.03 -27.98 28.23
CA SER A 251 19.07 -27.97 27.22
C SER A 251 18.78 -29.00 26.13
N GLU A 252 19.03 -28.67 24.86
CA GLU A 252 19.73 -29.61 23.98
C GLU A 252 20.41 -28.86 22.83
N SER A 253 21.73 -28.97 22.88
CA SER A 253 22.72 -28.55 21.91
C SER A 253 22.82 -29.57 20.78
N VAL A 254 22.85 -29.10 19.52
CA VAL A 254 23.61 -29.77 18.46
C VAL A 254 24.22 -28.69 17.56
N GLN A 255 25.54 -28.54 17.64
CA GLN A 255 26.39 -27.98 16.58
C GLN A 255 27.06 -29.16 15.86
N ALA A 256 26.92 -29.19 14.54
CA ALA A 256 27.95 -29.52 13.56
C ALA A 256 27.48 -28.96 12.21
#